data_AF-A0A4Q0ZLW6-F1
#
_entry.id   AF-A0A4Q0ZLW6-F1
#
_cell.length_a   1.000
_cell.length_b   1.000
_cell.length_c   1.000
_cell.angle_alpha   90.00
_cell.angle_beta   90.00
_cell.angle_gamma   90.00
#
_symmetry.space_group_name_H-M   'P 1'
#
loop_
_entity.id
_entity.type
_entity.pdbx_description
1 polymer ?
#
loop_
_entity_poly.entity_id
_entity_poly.type
_entity_poly.pdbx_seq_one_letter_code
_entity_poly.pdbx_strand_id
1 'polypeptide(L)'
;METTSDISVSASGLKIADELNILKKEDINEYTNVIIKNTKYLSNTIDIFSEYISGNSKEENINIQYFLNQTLNFEEANLKNHNIKLLEIRN
;
A
#
# COMPACT_ATOMS: atom_id res chain seq x y z
N MET A 1 1.14 11.57 0.15
CA MET A 1 -0.26 12.06 0.15
C MET A 1 -1.22 11.05 -0.49
N GLU A 2 -0.72 10.06 -1.25
CA GLU A 2 -1.54 9.05 -1.93
C GLU A 2 -2.19 8.02 -0.97
N THR A 3 -1.47 7.49 0.02
CA THR A 3 -1.98 6.36 0.85
C THR A 3 -3.22 6.70 1.69
N THR A 4 -3.26 7.88 2.33
CA THR A 4 -4.43 8.33 3.09
C THR A 4 -5.59 8.73 2.19
N SER A 5 -5.30 9.24 0.98
CA SER A 5 -6.30 9.49 -0.04
C SER A 5 -6.95 8.18 -0.48
N ASP A 6 -6.17 7.13 -0.74
CA ASP A 6 -6.67 5.82 -1.20
C ASP A 6 -7.53 5.11 -0.14
N ILE A 7 -7.19 5.24 1.15
CA ILE A 7 -8.01 4.74 2.25
C ILE A 7 -9.37 5.45 2.26
N SER A 8 -9.36 6.78 2.20
CA SER A 8 -10.58 7.59 2.24
C SER A 8 -11.49 7.33 1.04
N VAL A 9 -10.90 7.28 -0.17
CA VAL A 9 -11.62 6.97 -1.41
C VAL A 9 -12.21 5.56 -1.35
N SER A 10 -11.45 4.55 -0.92
CA SER A 10 -11.94 3.18 -0.83
C SER A 10 -13.07 3.03 0.20
N ALA A 11 -12.96 3.68 1.36
CA ALA A 11 -14.00 3.68 2.38
C ALA A 11 -15.28 4.40 1.90
N SER A 12 -15.11 5.52 1.18
CA SER A 12 -16.24 6.27 0.60
C SER A 12 -16.92 5.47 -0.50
N GLY A 13 -16.14 4.82 -1.39
CA GLY A 13 -16.66 3.97 -2.46
C GLY A 13 -17.46 2.78 -1.92
N LEU A 14 -16.95 2.12 -0.87
CA LEU A 14 -17.66 1.05 -0.17
C LEU A 14 -19.00 1.54 0.41
N LYS A 15 -19.02 2.71 1.06
CA LYS A 15 -20.24 3.31 1.62
C LYS A 15 -21.25 3.67 0.54
N ILE A 16 -20.80 4.27 -0.57
CA ILE A 16 -21.67 4.64 -1.70
C ILE A 16 -22.26 3.38 -2.35
N ALA A 17 -21.47 2.31 -2.53
CA ALA A 17 -21.96 1.06 -3.09
C ALA A 17 -23.05 0.41 -2.24
N ASP A 18 -22.92 0.49 -0.91
CA ASP A 18 -23.95 0.05 0.04
C ASP A 18 -25.22 0.92 -0.06
N GLU A 19 -25.06 2.25 -0.04
CA GLU A 19 -26.18 3.21 -0.14
C GLU A 19 -26.99 3.05 -1.44
N LEU A 20 -26.33 2.64 -2.53
CA LEU A 20 -26.96 2.39 -3.83
C LEU A 20 -27.52 0.97 -3.98
N ASN A 21 -27.37 0.09 -2.97
CA ASN A 21 -27.74 -1.34 -3.02
C ASN A 21 -27.08 -2.09 -4.20
N ILE A 22 -25.86 -1.68 -4.60
CA ILE A 22 -25.08 -2.33 -5.66
C ILE A 22 -23.89 -3.11 -5.11
N LEU A 23 -23.67 -3.06 -3.80
CA LEU A 23 -22.54 -3.71 -3.14
C LEU A 23 -22.60 -5.24 -3.28
N LYS A 24 -21.57 -5.81 -3.89
CA LYS A 24 -21.36 -7.26 -3.96
C LYS A 24 -20.32 -7.70 -2.94
N LYS A 25 -20.29 -9.00 -2.68
CA LYS A 25 -19.33 -9.60 -1.73
C LYS A 25 -17.89 -9.45 -2.22
N GLU A 26 -17.67 -9.50 -3.53
CA GLU A 26 -16.35 -9.32 -4.14
C GLU A 26 -15.84 -7.89 -3.92
N ASP A 27 -16.72 -6.89 -4.03
CA ASP A 27 -16.39 -5.48 -3.82
C ASP A 27 -15.89 -5.22 -2.39
N ILE A 28 -16.51 -5.87 -1.39
CA ILE A 28 -16.07 -5.76 0.01
C ILE A 28 -14.60 -6.17 0.14
N ASN A 29 -14.21 -7.30 -0.45
CA ASN A 29 -12.83 -7.76 -0.41
C ASN A 29 -11.90 -6.79 -1.13
N GLU A 30 -12.30 -6.25 -2.27
CA GLU A 30 -11.49 -5.29 -3.02
C GLU A 30 -11.23 -4.01 -2.23
N TYR A 31 -12.29 -3.34 -1.76
CA TYR A 31 -12.16 -2.09 -0.99
C TYR A 31 -11.40 -2.31 0.32
N THR A 32 -11.71 -3.37 1.06
CA THR A 32 -11.04 -3.63 2.35
C THR A 32 -9.59 -4.03 2.17
N ASN A 33 -9.21 -4.74 1.09
CA ASN A 33 -7.81 -5.04 0.79
C ASN A 33 -7.00 -3.78 0.51
N VAL A 34 -7.55 -2.81 -0.23
CA VAL A 34 -6.88 -1.51 -0.48
C VAL A 34 -6.70 -0.75 0.84
N ILE A 35 -7.71 -0.72 1.70
CA ILE A 35 -7.64 -0.08 3.02
C ILE A 35 -6.57 -0.76 3.90
N ILE A 36 -6.58 -2.09 4.00
CA ILE A 36 -5.62 -2.85 4.81
C ILE A 36 -4.19 -2.67 4.30
N LYS A 37 -3.97 -2.72 2.98
CA LYS A 37 -2.64 -2.52 2.37
C LYS A 37 -2.08 -1.15 2.74
N ASN A 38 -2.86 -0.10 2.54
CA ASN A 38 -2.42 1.28 2.78
C ASN A 38 -2.25 1.61 4.27
N THR A 39 -3.13 1.10 5.14
CA THR A 39 -3.01 1.28 6.59
C THR A 39 -1.78 0.57 7.16
N LYS A 40 -1.48 -0.66 6.72
CA LYS A 40 -0.26 -1.38 7.10
C LYS A 40 1.01 -0.65 6.67
N TYR A 41 1.04 -0.13 5.44
CA TYR A 41 2.18 0.64 4.96
C TYR A 41 2.42 1.89 5.82
N LEU A 42 1.35 2.62 6.15
CA LEU A 42 1.44 3.80 7.00
C LEU A 42 1.92 3.44 8.41
N SER A 43 1.39 2.35 9.00
CA SER A 43 1.83 1.85 10.31
C SER A 43 3.32 1.52 10.31
N ASN A 44 3.77 0.70 9.36
CA ASN A 44 5.19 0.36 9.26
C ASN A 44 6.07 1.59 9.07
N THR A 45 5.61 2.58 8.30
CA THR A 45 6.35 3.83 8.12
C THR A 45 6.47 4.58 9.44
N ILE A 46 5.38 4.71 10.20
CA ILE A 46 5.38 5.35 11.53
C ILE A 46 6.30 4.60 12.50
N ASP A 47 6.27 3.27 12.49
CA ASP A 47 7.12 2.43 13.34
C ASP A 47 8.60 2.69 13.04
N ILE A 48 8.99 2.68 11.76
CA ILE A 48 10.37 3.00 11.32
C ILE A 48 10.79 4.41 11.79
N PHE A 49 9.93 5.42 11.60
CA PHE A 49 10.24 6.78 12.05
C PHE A 49 10.36 6.88 13.58
N SER A 50 9.52 6.15 14.32
CA SER A 50 9.55 6.12 15.78
C SER A 50 10.83 5.46 16.30
N GLU A 51 11.25 4.34 15.68
CA GLU A 51 12.51 3.65 15.96
C GLU A 51 13.72 4.54 15.63
N TYR A 52 13.68 5.24 14.50
CA TYR A 52 14.72 6.19 14.10
C TYR A 52 14.87 7.33 15.11
N ILE A 53 13.76 7.95 15.54
CA ILE A 53 13.79 9.06 16.52
C ILE A 53 14.24 8.59 17.90
N SER A 54 13.86 7.39 18.31
CA SER A 54 14.18 6.85 19.64
C SER A 54 15.63 6.35 19.77
N GLY A 55 16.43 6.38 18.69
CA GLY A 55 17.84 6.00 18.71
C GLY A 55 18.07 4.51 19.00
N ASN A 56 17.01 3.70 18.96
CA ASN A 56 17.02 2.28 19.26
C ASN A 56 17.32 1.44 18.00
N SER A 57 18.22 1.94 17.13
CA SER A 57 18.57 1.24 15.90
C SER A 57 19.27 -0.08 16.24
N LYS A 58 18.56 -1.19 16.06
CA LYS A 58 19.14 -2.52 16.12
C LYS A 58 19.74 -2.83 14.75
N GLU A 59 20.99 -3.29 14.73
CA GLU A 59 21.52 -3.92 13.52
C GLU A 59 20.71 -5.19 13.22
N GLU A 60 20.16 -5.26 12.01
CA GLU A 60 19.42 -6.42 11.53
C GLU A 60 19.91 -6.82 10.14
N ASN A 61 19.88 -8.13 9.88
CA ASN A 61 20.14 -8.65 8.54
C ASN A 61 18.91 -8.39 7.68
N ILE A 62 19.06 -7.58 6.64
CA ILE A 62 17.99 -7.30 5.69
C ILE A 62 18.18 -8.06 4.38
N ASN A 63 17.05 -8.40 3.75
CA ASN A 63 17.05 -8.89 2.37
C ASN A 63 16.67 -7.73 1.43
N ILE A 64 17.67 -7.14 0.79
CA ILE A 64 17.48 -5.98 -0.10
C ILE A 64 16.54 -6.33 -1.27
N GLN A 65 16.61 -7.55 -1.82
CA GLN A 65 15.73 -8.00 -2.90
C GLN A 65 14.26 -8.00 -2.44
N TYR A 66 13.99 -8.43 -1.21
CA TYR A 66 12.64 -8.41 -0.66
C TYR A 66 12.10 -6.99 -0.58
N PHE A 67 12.86 -6.06 0.00
CA PHE A 67 12.44 -4.66 0.13
C PHE A 67 12.24 -3.98 -1.23
N LEU A 68 13.16 -4.19 -2.18
CA LEU A 68 13.00 -3.70 -3.55
C LEU A 68 11.71 -4.21 -4.18
N ASN A 69 11.41 -5.50 -4.09
CA ASN A 69 10.20 -6.07 -4.65
C ASN A 69 8.94 -5.50 -3.98
N GLN A 70 8.95 -5.29 -2.65
CA GLN A 70 7.82 -4.66 -1.95
C GLN A 70 7.59 -3.22 -2.42
N THR A 71 8.66 -2.43 -2.54
CA THR A 71 8.60 -1.05 -3.05
C THR A 71 8.08 -1.02 -4.49
N LEU A 72 8.57 -1.88 -5.37
CA LEU A 72 8.12 -1.95 -6.76
C LEU A 72 6.65 -2.37 -6.90
N ASN A 73 6.18 -3.31 -6.06
CA ASN A 73 4.75 -3.70 -6.01
C ASN A 73 3.84 -2.58 -5.48
N PHE A 74 4.38 -1.66 -4.69
CA PHE A 74 3.65 -0.49 -4.24
C PHE A 74 3.54 0.54 -5.39
N GLU A 75 4.64 0.81 -6.08
CA GLU A 75 4.69 1.75 -7.19
C GLU A 75 4.04 1.23 -8.48
N GLU A 76 3.68 -0.06 -8.57
CA GLU A 76 3.12 -0.67 -9.78
C GLU A 76 1.87 0.07 -10.28
N ALA A 77 0.98 0.50 -9.38
CA ALA A 77 -0.20 1.27 -9.73
C ALA A 77 0.16 2.66 -10.30
N ASN A 78 1.14 3.33 -9.69
CA ASN A 78 1.64 4.62 -10.16
C ASN A 78 2.34 4.52 -11.52
N LEU A 79 3.16 3.49 -11.70
CA LEU A 79 3.83 3.21 -12.96
C LEU A 79 2.80 2.95 -14.08
N LYS A 80 1.74 2.16 -13.80
CA LYS A 80 0.64 1.94 -14.74
C LYS A 80 -0.10 3.23 -15.07
N ASN A 81 -0.41 4.07 -14.08
CA ASN A 81 -1.10 5.35 -14.28
C ASN A 81 -0.31 6.31 -15.18
N HIS A 82 1.02 6.21 -15.17
CA HIS A 82 1.90 7.03 -16.01
C HIS A 82 2.36 6.32 -17.30
N ASN A 83 1.76 5.18 -17.64
CA ASN A 83 2.14 4.35 -18.80
C ASN A 83 3.62 3.94 -18.82
N ILE A 84 4.22 3.77 -17.64
CA ILE A 84 5.61 3.32 -17.47
C ILE A 84 5.60 1.80 -17.27
N LYS A 85 6.35 1.10 -18.12
CA LYS A 85 6.56 -0.35 -18.01
C LYS A 85 7.90 -0.65 -17.36
N LEU A 86 7.88 -1.24 -16.18
CA LEU A 86 9.08 -1.74 -15.51
C LEU A 86 9.57 -3.04 -16.18
N LEU A 87 10.88 -3.16 -16.41
CA LEU A 87 11.52 -4.36 -16.95
C LEU A 87 12.54 -4.90 -15.94
N GLU A 88 12.38 -6.16 -15.55
CA GLU A 88 13.38 -6.86 -14.74
C GLU A 88 14.37 -7.57 -15.67
N ILE A 89 15.64 -7.13 -15.66
CA ILE A 89 16.72 -7.76 -16.42
C ILE A 89 17.48 -8.66 -15.46
N ARG A 90 17.43 -9.98 -15.70
CA ARG A 90 18.24 -10.97 -14.98
C ARG A 90 19.39 -11.42 -15.88
N ASN A 91 20.61 -11.40 -15.35
CA ASN A 91 21.80 -11.99 -15.98
C ASN A 91 21.93 -13.47 -15.60
#